data_AF-A0A0F9IK88-F1
#
_entry.id   AF-A0A0F9IK88-F1
#
_cell.length_a   1.000
_cell.length_b   1.000
_cell.length_c   1.000
_cell.angle_alpha   90.00
_cell.angle_beta   90.00
_cell.angle_gamma   90.00
#
_symmetry.space_group_name_H-M   'P 1'
#
loop_
_entity.id
_entity.type
_entity.pdbx_description
1 polymer ?
#
loop_
_entity_poly.entity_id
_entity_poly.type
_entity_poly.pdbx_seq_one_letter_code
_entity_poly.pdbx_strand_id
1 'polypeptide(L)'
;MTRQDKILPFLSLSLLGDSKMETVTPEIGRFPGQMCQATAICVNRLKEGSSGNTLSREQMAAIIGRPCSPGSLGYGNVLTAIKHVETNFGVTWEWKRPLQAWLCLDDSGKVSTTKTRINRARRVAKRAVCIAESVDPSNLNLEDKRDHGLNLAVAGMTLVCSSGAFRRRVAKLEGPRPPVVGKLIELMGGNAQDNGK
;
A
#
# COMPACT_ATOMS: atom_id res chain seq x y z
N MET A 1 9.91 64.21 -35.08
CA MET A 1 10.49 62.93 -34.58
C MET A 1 9.35 62.05 -34.09
N THR A 2 8.81 61.23 -34.98
CA THR A 2 7.59 60.43 -34.80
C THR A 2 7.97 59.03 -34.31
N ARG A 3 7.56 58.69 -33.08
CA ARG A 3 7.82 57.39 -32.44
C ARG A 3 6.73 56.40 -32.92
N GLN A 4 7.11 55.44 -33.75
CA GLN A 4 6.26 54.32 -34.14
C GLN A 4 6.34 53.25 -33.05
N ASP A 5 5.29 53.15 -32.23
CA ASP A 5 5.11 52.02 -31.31
C ASP A 5 4.59 50.81 -32.09
N LYS A 6 5.46 49.81 -32.22
CA LYS A 6 5.14 48.51 -32.82
C LYS A 6 4.34 47.68 -31.82
N ILE A 7 3.05 47.52 -32.09
CA ILE A 7 2.18 46.55 -31.43
C ILE A 7 2.55 45.16 -31.95
N LEU A 8 3.05 44.29 -31.07
CA LEU A 8 3.24 42.87 -31.38
C LEU A 8 1.90 42.12 -31.23
N PRO A 9 1.54 41.23 -32.17
CA PRO A 9 0.32 40.44 -32.07
C PRO A 9 0.48 39.35 -30.98
N PHE A 10 -0.47 39.37 -30.06
CA PHE A 10 -0.70 38.40 -29.00
C PHE A 10 -1.08 37.05 -29.65
N LEU A 11 -0.12 36.13 -29.74
CA LEU A 11 -0.39 34.77 -30.22
C LEU A 11 -1.22 34.02 -29.19
N SER A 12 -2.47 33.72 -29.58
CA SER A 12 -3.40 32.83 -28.90
C SER A 12 -2.79 31.44 -28.73
N LEU A 13 -2.36 31.12 -27.52
CA LEU A 13 -1.89 29.78 -27.13
C LEU A 13 -3.11 28.91 -26.78
N SER A 14 -3.84 28.46 -27.81
CA SER A 14 -4.93 27.48 -27.67
C SER A 14 -4.41 26.09 -28.03
N LEU A 15 -3.68 25.46 -27.10
CA LEU A 15 -3.21 24.07 -27.20
C LEU A 15 -3.16 23.43 -25.80
N LEU A 16 -4.24 23.56 -25.04
CA LEU A 16 -4.56 22.59 -24.00
C LEU A 16 -5.28 21.43 -24.70
N GLY A 17 -4.48 20.53 -25.25
CA GLY A 17 -4.96 19.22 -25.65
C GLY A 17 -5.49 18.50 -24.42
N ASP A 18 -6.73 18.03 -24.49
CA ASP A 18 -7.33 17.09 -23.57
C ASP A 18 -6.46 15.82 -23.51
N SER A 19 -5.43 15.85 -22.68
CA SER A 19 -4.75 14.65 -22.24
C SER A 19 -5.75 13.90 -21.37
N LYS A 20 -6.55 13.06 -22.02
CA LYS A 20 -7.21 11.94 -21.37
C LYS A 20 -6.09 11.20 -20.64
N MET A 21 -6.00 11.38 -19.32
CA MET A 21 -5.28 10.46 -18.46
C MET A 21 -5.95 9.11 -18.70
N GLU A 22 -5.42 8.34 -19.63
CA GLU A 22 -5.60 6.90 -19.63
C GLU A 22 -5.12 6.46 -18.26
N THR A 23 -6.08 6.17 -17.39
CA THR A 23 -5.82 5.47 -16.16
C THR A 23 -5.22 4.15 -16.58
N VAL A 24 -3.90 4.08 -16.58
CA VAL A 24 -3.15 2.83 -16.63
C VAL A 24 -3.66 2.06 -15.42
N THR A 25 -4.70 1.25 -15.62
CA THR A 25 -5.08 0.22 -14.68
C THR A 25 -3.96 -0.79 -14.78
N PRO A 26 -3.03 -0.86 -13.81
CA PRO A 26 -2.03 -1.91 -13.83
C PRO A 26 -2.76 -3.25 -13.98
N GLU A 27 -2.30 -4.11 -14.89
CA GLU A 27 -2.73 -5.50 -14.96
C GLU A 27 -2.27 -6.19 -13.68
N ILE A 28 -2.97 -5.96 -12.57
CA ILE A 28 -2.61 -6.50 -11.28
C ILE A 28 -3.00 -7.98 -11.27
N GLY A 29 -1.97 -8.81 -11.08
CA GLY A 29 -1.97 -10.26 -10.99
C GLY A 29 -3.34 -10.92 -10.84
N ARG A 30 -3.75 -11.63 -11.89
CA ARG A 30 -4.81 -12.64 -11.79
C ARG A 30 -4.50 -13.52 -10.58
N PHE A 31 -5.41 -13.58 -9.63
CA PHE A 31 -5.33 -14.56 -8.53
C PHE A 31 -5.08 -15.95 -9.14
N PRO A 32 -4.03 -16.67 -8.74
CA PRO A 32 -3.80 -18.04 -9.20
C PRO A 32 -4.85 -18.93 -8.51
N GLY A 33 -6.07 -18.95 -9.05
CA GLY A 33 -7.19 -19.73 -8.53
C GLY A 33 -8.54 -19.13 -8.94
N GLN A 34 -9.51 -19.99 -9.27
CA GLN A 34 -10.88 -19.56 -9.47
C GLN A 34 -11.44 -18.96 -8.18
N MET A 35 -11.92 -17.72 -8.26
CA MET A 35 -12.58 -17.06 -7.13
C MET A 35 -13.90 -17.78 -6.80
N CYS A 36 -14.09 -18.15 -5.54
CA CYS A 36 -15.35 -18.74 -5.10
C CYS A 36 -16.52 -17.78 -5.37
N GLN A 37 -17.67 -18.29 -5.83
CA GLN A 37 -18.87 -17.51 -6.15
C GLN A 37 -19.27 -16.53 -5.04
N ALA A 38 -19.21 -16.97 -3.78
CA ALA A 38 -19.49 -16.14 -2.60
C ALA A 38 -18.54 -14.93 -2.47
N THR A 39 -17.26 -15.11 -2.82
CA THR A 39 -16.27 -14.02 -2.83
C THR A 39 -16.54 -13.07 -3.99
N ALA A 40 -16.90 -13.59 -5.17
CA ALA A 40 -17.23 -12.77 -6.34
C ALA A 40 -18.45 -11.87 -6.10
N ILE A 41 -19.50 -12.38 -5.47
CA ILE A 41 -20.67 -11.59 -5.06
C ILE A 41 -20.26 -10.46 -4.10
N CYS A 42 -19.42 -10.78 -3.12
CA CYS A 42 -18.91 -9.79 -2.16
C CYS A 42 -18.06 -8.72 -2.85
N VAL A 43 -17.19 -9.09 -3.81
CA VAL A 43 -16.40 -8.15 -4.63
C VAL A 43 -17.31 -7.19 -5.40
N ASN A 44 -18.34 -7.71 -6.07
CA ASN A 44 -19.29 -6.89 -6.81
C ASN A 44 -20.00 -5.87 -5.92
N ARG A 45 -20.33 -6.24 -4.68
CA ARG A 45 -20.95 -5.32 -3.74
C ARG A 45 -19.97 -4.29 -3.15
N LEU A 46 -18.76 -4.72 -2.81
CA LEU A 46 -17.77 -3.89 -2.12
C LEU A 46 -17.09 -2.87 -3.03
N LYS A 47 -16.94 -3.16 -4.33
CA LYS A 47 -16.34 -2.24 -5.31
C LYS A 47 -17.18 -0.96 -5.52
N GLU A 48 -18.49 -1.03 -5.25
CA GLU A 48 -19.44 0.08 -5.33
C GLU A 48 -19.49 0.90 -4.03
N GLY A 49 -18.63 0.60 -3.05
CA GLY A 49 -18.55 1.31 -1.78
C GLY A 49 -18.08 2.75 -1.93
N SER A 50 -18.82 3.68 -1.33
CA SER A 50 -18.40 5.08 -1.14
C SER A 50 -17.88 5.28 0.29
N SER A 51 -16.96 6.24 0.48
CA SER A 51 -16.42 6.58 1.80
C SER A 51 -17.53 6.90 2.80
N GLY A 52 -17.43 6.33 4.01
CA GLY A 52 -18.46 6.45 5.05
C GLY A 52 -19.51 5.35 5.03
N ASN A 53 -19.66 4.59 3.93
CA ASN A 53 -20.61 3.48 3.86
C ASN A 53 -20.26 2.41 4.90
N THR A 54 -21.28 1.89 5.57
CA THR A 54 -21.15 0.80 6.54
C THR A 54 -21.92 -0.44 6.07
N LEU A 55 -21.39 -1.61 6.38
CA LEU A 55 -22.04 -2.90 6.17
C LEU A 55 -21.94 -3.72 7.45
N SER A 56 -23.09 -4.06 8.04
CA SER A 56 -23.14 -4.92 9.22
C SER A 56 -22.87 -6.39 8.85
N ARG A 57 -22.67 -7.26 9.86
CA ARG A 57 -22.53 -8.71 9.63
C ARG A 57 -23.76 -9.32 9.00
N GLU A 58 -24.94 -8.90 9.43
CA GLU A 58 -26.23 -9.40 8.97
C GLU A 58 -26.46 -9.02 7.51
N GLN A 59 -26.16 -7.76 7.16
CA GLN A 59 -26.23 -7.29 5.78
C GLN A 59 -25.27 -8.06 4.88
N MET A 60 -24.02 -8.25 5.33
CA MET A 60 -23.03 -9.00 4.55
C MET A 60 -23.40 -10.48 4.42
N ALA A 61 -23.95 -11.08 5.47
CA ALA A 61 -24.43 -12.45 5.43
C ALA A 61 -25.60 -12.62 4.46
N ALA A 62 -26.51 -11.65 4.39
CA ALA A 62 -27.60 -11.63 3.42
C ALA A 62 -27.09 -11.49 1.97
N ILE A 63 -26.09 -10.63 1.73
CA ILE A 63 -25.47 -10.45 0.41
C ILE A 63 -24.81 -11.75 -0.07
N ILE A 64 -24.05 -12.43 0.79
CA ILE A 64 -23.25 -13.60 0.41
C ILE A 64 -24.06 -14.90 0.50
N GLY A 65 -25.18 -14.89 1.23
CA GLY A 65 -25.97 -16.09 1.55
C GLY A 65 -25.25 -17.04 2.51
N ARG A 66 -24.34 -16.53 3.36
CA ARG A 66 -23.54 -17.33 4.31
C ARG A 66 -23.33 -16.58 5.62
N PRO A 67 -23.22 -17.28 6.77
CA PRO A 67 -22.89 -16.64 8.03
C PRO A 67 -21.53 -15.96 7.94
N CYS A 68 -21.45 -14.73 8.46
CA CYS A 68 -20.25 -13.88 8.44
C CYS A 68 -19.68 -13.61 9.85
N SER A 69 -19.96 -14.51 10.80
CA SER A 69 -19.39 -14.47 12.15
C SER A 69 -17.89 -14.79 12.13
N PRO A 70 -17.08 -14.30 13.09
CA PRO A 70 -15.67 -14.68 13.19
C PRO A 70 -15.48 -16.21 13.18
N GLY A 71 -14.57 -16.71 12.33
CA GLY A 71 -14.31 -18.14 12.14
C GLY A 71 -15.21 -18.84 11.11
N SER A 72 -16.29 -18.19 10.62
CA SER A 72 -17.13 -18.74 9.55
C SER A 72 -16.48 -18.60 8.16
N LEU A 73 -16.91 -19.45 7.23
CA LEU A 73 -16.48 -19.38 5.83
C LEU A 73 -16.87 -18.04 5.16
N GLY A 74 -18.04 -17.50 5.47
CA GLY A 74 -18.48 -16.21 4.93
C GLY A 74 -17.55 -15.07 5.35
N TYR A 75 -17.07 -15.08 6.59
CA TYR A 75 -16.09 -14.10 7.06
C TYR A 75 -14.76 -14.17 6.27
N GLY A 76 -14.26 -15.37 5.99
CA GLY A 76 -13.08 -15.57 5.13
C GLY A 76 -13.28 -15.03 3.71
N ASN A 77 -14.45 -15.28 3.11
CA ASN A 77 -14.80 -14.76 1.79
C ASN A 77 -14.82 -13.23 1.76
N VAL A 78 -15.38 -12.58 2.79
CA VAL A 78 -15.38 -11.11 2.92
C VAL A 78 -13.96 -10.56 2.99
N LEU A 79 -13.08 -11.15 3.81
CA LEU A 79 -11.69 -10.68 3.90
C LEU A 79 -10.92 -10.81 2.58
N THR A 80 -11.15 -11.89 1.83
CA THR A 80 -10.56 -12.08 0.50
C THR A 80 -11.12 -11.06 -0.50
N ALA A 81 -12.43 -10.81 -0.48
CA ALA A 81 -13.06 -9.80 -1.31
C ALA A 81 -12.53 -8.39 -1.01
N ILE A 82 -12.39 -8.02 0.28
CA ILE A 82 -11.82 -6.74 0.70
C ILE A 82 -10.41 -6.54 0.13
N LYS A 83 -9.54 -7.55 0.23
CA LYS A 83 -8.18 -7.48 -0.34
C LYS A 83 -8.22 -7.28 -1.85
N HIS A 84 -9.11 -8.00 -2.53
CA HIS A 84 -9.27 -7.89 -3.97
C HIS A 84 -9.71 -6.49 -4.38
N VAL A 85 -10.70 -5.89 -3.69
CA VAL A 85 -11.17 -4.54 -4.03
C VAL A 85 -10.18 -3.45 -3.64
N GLU A 86 -9.43 -3.63 -2.55
CA GLU A 86 -8.35 -2.72 -2.14
C GLU A 86 -7.28 -2.66 -3.23
N THR A 87 -6.95 -3.81 -3.81
CA THR A 87 -5.89 -3.93 -4.83
C THR A 87 -6.34 -3.44 -6.21
N ASN A 88 -7.54 -3.84 -6.68
CA ASN A 88 -7.98 -3.61 -8.06
C ASN A 88 -8.78 -2.31 -8.25
N PHE A 89 -9.46 -1.82 -7.21
CA PHE A 89 -10.35 -0.65 -7.31
C PHE A 89 -9.96 0.50 -6.37
N GLY A 90 -8.94 0.34 -5.52
CA GLY A 90 -8.52 1.37 -4.57
C GLY A 90 -9.53 1.67 -3.45
N VAL A 91 -10.54 0.81 -3.28
CA VAL A 91 -11.58 0.93 -2.25
C VAL A 91 -11.14 0.15 -1.01
N THR A 92 -10.99 0.85 0.12
CA THR A 92 -10.51 0.24 1.37
C THR A 92 -11.65 0.08 2.37
N TRP A 93 -11.92 -1.15 2.77
CA TRP A 93 -12.89 -1.48 3.82
C TRP A 93 -12.18 -1.97 5.08
N GLU A 94 -12.64 -1.54 6.26
CA GLU A 94 -12.09 -1.96 7.54
C GLU A 94 -13.20 -2.30 8.54
N TRP A 95 -13.05 -3.41 9.27
CA TRP A 95 -13.94 -3.75 10.36
C TRP A 95 -13.74 -2.80 11.55
N LYS A 96 -14.76 -1.99 11.89
CA LYS A 96 -14.76 -1.12 13.07
C LYS A 96 -15.49 -1.81 14.21
N ARG A 97 -14.73 -2.24 15.23
CA ARG A 97 -15.29 -2.92 16.42
C ARG A 97 -16.40 -2.13 17.13
N PRO A 98 -16.31 -0.79 17.32
CA PRO A 98 -17.38 -0.05 17.98
C PRO A 98 -18.70 -0.07 17.18
N LEU A 99 -18.61 -0.09 15.85
CA LEU A 99 -19.78 -0.09 14.96
C LEU A 99 -20.31 -1.50 14.67
N GLN A 100 -19.53 -2.54 15.00
CA GLN A 100 -19.78 -3.92 14.56
C GLN A 100 -20.12 -3.98 13.05
N ALA A 101 -19.39 -3.22 12.24
CA ALA A 101 -19.60 -3.11 10.80
C ALA A 101 -18.28 -2.93 10.05
N TRP A 102 -18.25 -3.34 8.79
CA TRP A 102 -17.23 -2.91 7.84
C TRP A 102 -17.53 -1.48 7.39
N LEU A 103 -16.57 -0.59 7.57
CA LEU A 103 -16.62 0.80 7.14
C LEU A 103 -15.74 0.99 5.91
N CYS A 104 -16.30 1.58 4.86
CA CYS A 104 -15.53 2.05 3.71
C CYS A 104 -14.80 3.33 4.10
N LEU A 105 -13.47 3.28 4.11
CA LEU A 105 -12.62 4.37 4.60
C LEU A 105 -12.60 5.55 3.62
N ASP A 106 -12.59 6.75 4.17
CA ASP A 106 -12.17 7.97 3.51
C ASP A 106 -10.64 8.05 3.45
N ASP A 107 -10.10 9.06 2.77
CA ASP A 107 -8.65 9.20 2.60
C ASP A 107 -7.93 9.46 3.93
N SER A 108 -8.55 10.19 4.85
CA SER A 108 -8.03 10.37 6.22
C SER A 108 -7.95 9.03 6.96
N GLY A 109 -9.02 8.22 6.87
CA GLY A 109 -9.05 6.85 7.37
C GLY A 109 -7.96 5.98 6.77
N LYS A 110 -7.73 6.04 5.45
CA LYS A 110 -6.66 5.29 4.76
C LYS A 110 -5.28 5.67 5.28
N VAL A 111 -5.01 6.97 5.51
CA VAL A 111 -3.74 7.44 6.09
C VAL A 111 -3.53 6.89 7.51
N SER A 112 -4.57 6.95 8.35
CA SER A 112 -4.53 6.41 9.72
C SER A 112 -4.30 4.89 9.74
N THR A 113 -5.00 4.16 8.87
CA THR A 113 -4.85 2.71 8.71
C THR A 113 -3.45 2.35 8.22
N THR A 114 -2.91 3.09 7.25
CA THR A 114 -1.54 2.92 6.75
C THR A 114 -0.52 3.12 7.86
N LYS A 115 -0.65 4.18 8.67
CA LYS A 115 0.21 4.43 9.84
C LYS A 115 0.18 3.27 10.83
N THR A 116 -1.00 2.73 11.10
CA THR A 116 -1.19 1.57 11.99
C THR A 116 -0.53 0.30 11.44
N ARG A 117 -0.70 0.03 10.14
CA ARG A 117 -0.06 -1.10 9.43
C ARG A 117 1.47 -0.97 9.46
N ILE A 118 2.03 0.21 9.19
CA ILE A 118 3.48 0.48 9.28
C ILE A 118 4.00 0.22 10.71
N ASN A 119 3.30 0.70 11.73
CA ASN A 119 3.70 0.47 13.12
C ASN A 119 3.65 -1.02 13.51
N ARG A 120 2.69 -1.77 12.96
CA ARG A 120 2.65 -3.23 13.12
C ARG A 120 3.83 -3.89 12.41
N ALA A 121 4.09 -3.54 11.16
CA ALA A 121 5.21 -4.07 10.38
C ALA A 121 6.54 -3.83 11.10
N ARG A 122 6.75 -2.63 11.66
CA ARG A 122 7.93 -2.31 12.48
C ARG A 122 8.10 -3.25 13.67
N ARG A 123 7.03 -3.51 14.42
CA ARG A 123 7.07 -4.41 15.59
C ARG A 123 7.39 -5.84 15.19
N VAL A 124 6.82 -6.31 14.08
CA VAL A 124 7.11 -7.64 13.52
C VAL A 124 8.57 -7.72 13.06
N ALA A 125 9.05 -6.74 12.30
CA ALA A 125 10.44 -6.66 11.84
C ALA A 125 11.43 -6.64 13.01
N LYS A 126 11.15 -5.85 14.07
CA LYS A 126 11.98 -5.85 15.28
C LYS A 126 12.07 -7.23 15.91
N ARG A 127 10.95 -7.94 16.05
CA ARG A 127 10.93 -9.31 16.60
C ARG A 127 11.70 -10.28 15.69
N ALA A 128 11.53 -10.17 14.38
CA ALA A 128 12.25 -11.00 13.42
C ALA A 128 13.77 -10.82 13.52
N VAL A 129 14.25 -9.58 13.65
CA VAL A 129 15.68 -9.29 13.90
C VAL A 129 16.15 -9.94 15.20
N CYS A 130 15.43 -9.75 16.33
CA CYS A 130 15.83 -10.36 17.60
C CYS A 130 15.86 -11.90 17.54
N ILE A 131 14.93 -12.52 16.83
CA ILE A 131 14.92 -13.98 16.62
C ILE A 131 16.13 -14.39 15.78
N ALA A 132 16.40 -13.69 14.68
CA ALA A 132 17.52 -13.99 13.81
C ALA A 132 18.87 -13.83 14.55
N GLU A 133 19.06 -12.76 15.32
CA GLU A 133 20.26 -12.56 16.15
C GLU A 133 20.49 -13.66 17.20
N SER A 134 19.45 -14.40 17.58
CA SER A 134 19.56 -15.51 18.53
C SER A 134 19.97 -16.85 17.91
N VAL A 135 20.02 -16.94 16.57
CA VAL A 135 20.41 -18.15 15.85
C VAL A 135 21.93 -18.19 15.74
N ASP A 136 22.56 -19.29 16.19
CA ASP A 136 23.98 -19.55 15.92
C ASP A 136 24.13 -20.09 14.48
N PRO A 137 24.71 -19.31 13.54
CA PRO A 137 24.84 -19.74 12.16
C PRO A 137 25.75 -20.96 12.02
N SER A 138 26.67 -21.20 12.96
CA SER A 138 27.66 -22.28 12.86
C SER A 138 27.01 -23.66 12.71
N ASN A 139 25.83 -23.83 13.33
CA ASN A 139 25.07 -25.09 13.36
C ASN A 139 24.12 -25.27 12.17
N LEU A 140 24.04 -24.30 11.26
CA LEU A 140 23.19 -24.36 10.08
C LEU A 140 23.91 -24.97 8.88
N ASN A 141 23.15 -25.63 7.99
CA ASN A 141 23.65 -26.03 6.68
C ASN A 141 23.90 -24.79 5.79
N LEU A 142 24.56 -24.97 4.64
CA LEU A 142 24.93 -23.84 3.78
C LEU A 142 23.71 -23.07 3.21
N GLU A 143 22.63 -23.78 2.92
CA GLU A 143 21.40 -23.19 2.37
C GLU A 143 20.67 -22.34 3.41
N ASP A 144 20.45 -22.89 4.61
CA ASP A 144 19.84 -22.20 5.74
C ASP A 144 20.69 -21.01 6.20
N LYS A 145 22.03 -21.09 6.12
CA LYS A 145 22.92 -19.94 6.39
C LYS A 145 22.64 -18.78 5.43
N ARG A 146 22.52 -19.08 4.13
CA ARG A 146 22.22 -18.08 3.10
C ARG A 146 20.84 -17.46 3.35
N ASP A 147 19.84 -18.30 3.57
CA ASP A 147 18.46 -17.85 3.78
C ASP A 147 18.33 -17.06 5.10
N HIS A 148 19.05 -17.47 6.15
CA HIS A 148 19.16 -16.74 7.41
C HIS A 148 19.72 -15.33 7.20
N GLY A 149 20.84 -15.20 6.48
CA GLY A 149 21.45 -13.90 6.17
C GLY A 149 20.52 -12.99 5.36
N LEU A 150 19.86 -13.54 4.33
CA LEU A 150 18.88 -12.79 3.53
C LEU A 150 17.69 -12.33 4.37
N ASN A 151 17.11 -13.22 5.18
CA ASN A 151 15.97 -12.90 6.04
C ASN A 151 16.32 -11.85 7.10
N LEU A 152 17.51 -11.93 7.71
CA LEU A 152 18.01 -10.92 8.65
C LEU A 152 18.16 -9.56 7.95
N ALA A 153 18.73 -9.52 6.75
CA ALA A 153 18.89 -8.29 5.97
C ALA A 153 17.53 -7.64 5.64
N VAL A 154 16.57 -8.43 5.15
CA VAL A 154 15.20 -7.96 4.84
C VAL A 154 14.48 -7.45 6.09
N ALA A 155 14.60 -8.15 7.22
CA ALA A 155 14.02 -7.73 8.48
C ALA A 155 14.66 -6.41 8.98
N GLY A 156 15.98 -6.29 8.90
CA GLY A 156 16.73 -5.08 9.23
C GLY A 156 16.31 -3.88 8.38
N MET A 157 16.21 -4.06 7.05
CA MET A 157 15.75 -3.02 6.13
C MET A 157 14.32 -2.58 6.44
N THR A 158 13.41 -3.53 6.65
CA THR A 158 12.02 -3.24 7.03
C THR A 158 11.96 -2.44 8.34
N LEU A 159 12.80 -2.77 9.31
CA LEU A 159 12.88 -2.07 10.59
C LEU A 159 13.38 -0.63 10.43
N VAL A 160 14.42 -0.41 9.63
CA VAL A 160 14.98 0.92 9.36
C VAL A 160 13.99 1.80 8.61
N CYS A 161 13.42 1.31 7.51
CA CYS A 161 12.50 2.06 6.65
C CYS A 161 11.17 2.39 7.38
N SER A 162 10.72 1.53 8.29
CA SER A 162 9.52 1.79 9.11
C SER A 162 9.79 2.68 10.34
N SER A 163 11.05 3.06 10.60
CA SER A 163 11.42 3.88 11.76
C SER A 163 10.92 5.33 11.65
N GLY A 164 10.74 5.99 12.80
CA GLY A 164 10.37 7.41 12.83
C GLY A 164 11.49 8.33 12.34
N ALA A 165 12.76 7.96 12.61
CA ALA A 165 13.91 8.74 12.18
C ALA A 165 14.09 8.74 10.66
N PHE A 166 13.92 7.58 10.01
CA PHE A 166 13.92 7.50 8.55
C PHE A 166 12.80 8.34 7.94
N ARG A 167 11.56 8.20 8.44
CA ARG A 167 10.41 8.99 7.98
C ARG A 167 10.65 10.50 8.10
N ARG A 168 11.23 10.97 9.21
CA ARG A 168 11.59 12.39 9.39
C ARG A 168 12.66 12.86 8.41
N ARG A 169 13.64 12.01 8.09
CA ARG A 169 14.67 12.33 7.08
C ARG A 169 14.04 12.43 5.69
N VAL A 170 13.23 11.45 5.30
CA VAL A 170 12.51 11.46 4.01
C VAL A 170 11.60 12.69 3.90
N ALA A 171 10.84 13.03 4.94
CA ALA A 171 9.97 14.21 4.95
C ALA A 171 10.72 15.56 4.83
N LYS A 172 12.02 15.60 5.13
CA LYS A 172 12.86 16.78 4.90
C LYS A 172 13.42 16.85 3.48
N LEU A 173 13.55 15.70 2.81
CA LEU A 173 14.15 15.61 1.48
C LEU A 173 13.19 16.03 0.38
N GLU A 174 11.88 15.83 0.56
CA GLU A 174 10.90 16.08 -0.48
C GLU A 174 9.64 16.73 0.11
N GLY A 175 9.15 17.79 -0.55
CA GLY A 175 7.73 18.15 -0.49
C GLY A 175 6.85 17.00 -1.02
N PRO A 176 5.52 17.15 -1.10
CA PRO A 176 4.58 16.07 -1.42
C PRO A 176 4.71 15.64 -2.90
N ARG A 177 5.80 14.96 -3.26
CA ARG A 177 5.93 14.24 -4.51
C ARG A 177 5.82 12.74 -4.22
N PRO A 178 5.16 11.97 -5.10
CA PRO A 178 5.17 10.52 -4.99
C PRO A 178 6.64 10.06 -5.02
N PRO A 179 7.04 9.14 -4.14
CA PRO A 179 8.42 8.65 -4.13
C PRO A 179 8.70 7.99 -5.48
N VAL A 180 9.62 8.58 -6.25
CA VAL A 180 10.17 7.92 -7.43
C VAL A 180 10.95 6.72 -6.88
N VAL A 181 10.47 5.51 -7.15
CA VAL A 181 11.04 4.27 -6.60
C VAL A 181 12.56 4.20 -6.81
N GLY A 182 13.06 4.72 -7.94
CA GLY A 182 14.50 4.84 -8.22
C GLY A 182 15.28 5.64 -7.16
N LYS A 183 14.73 6.75 -6.68
CA LYS A 183 15.38 7.59 -5.65
C LYS A 183 15.36 6.95 -4.27
N LEU A 184 14.34 6.11 -3.99
CA LEU A 184 14.31 5.30 -2.77
C LEU A 184 15.43 4.24 -2.79
N ILE A 185 15.69 3.65 -3.96
CA ILE A 185 16.80 2.70 -4.16
C ILE A 185 18.14 3.40 -3.99
N GLU A 186 18.34 4.60 -4.56
CA GLU A 186 19.55 5.41 -4.35
C GLU A 186 19.80 5.72 -2.87
N LEU A 187 18.75 6.09 -2.11
CA LEU A 187 18.86 6.37 -0.68
C LEU A 187 19.17 5.12 0.17
N MET A 188 18.72 3.94 -0.26
CA MET A 188 19.07 2.66 0.39
C MET A 188 20.46 2.18 -0.01
N GLY A 189 20.92 2.51 -1.22
CA GLY A 189 22.26 2.20 -1.74
C GLY A 189 23.39 3.02 -1.12
N GLY A 190 23.05 3.95 -0.21
CA GLY A 190 23.93 4.63 0.72
C GLY A 190 25.31 4.95 0.15
N ASN A 191 25.46 6.11 -0.51
CA ASN A 191 26.73 6.76 -0.87
C ASN A 191 27.94 5.91 -0.53
N ALA A 192 28.26 4.93 -1.40
CA ALA A 192 29.61 4.43 -1.50
C ALA A 192 30.42 5.62 -2.03
N GLN A 193 30.74 6.56 -1.15
CA GLN A 193 31.80 7.51 -1.39
C GLN A 193 33.05 6.66 -1.46
N ASP A 194 33.41 6.40 -2.71
CA ASP A 194 34.70 5.99 -3.20
C ASP A 194 35.75 6.92 -2.56
N ASN A 195 36.18 6.57 -1.35
CA ASN A 195 37.34 7.17 -0.71
C ASN A 195 38.58 6.53 -1.35
N GLY A 196 38.75 6.77 -2.65
CA GLY A 196 40.02 6.59 -3.32
C GLY A 196 40.99 7.66 -2.84
N LYS A 197 41.78 7.32 -1.82
CA LYS A 197 43.07 7.94 -1.52
C LYS A 197 44.14 6.87 -1.51
#